data_AF-A0A349BSA0-F1
#
_entry.id   AF-A0A349BSA0-F1
#
_cell.length_a   1.000
_cell.length_b   1.000
_cell.length_c   1.000
_cell.angle_alpha   90.00
_cell.angle_beta   90.00
_cell.angle_gamma   90.00
#
_symmetry.space_group_name_H-M   'P 1'
#
loop_
_entity.id
_entity.type
_entity.pdbx_description
1 polymer ?
#
loop_
_entity_poly.entity_id
_entity_poly.type
_entity_poly.pdbx_seq_one_letter_code
_entity_poly.pdbx_strand_id
1 'polypeptide(L)'
;MPLVIITLGILFLFVLILVVRLNAFIAFILVGLSIGIGQGMELNSIVQSIEKGIGNTLGFLVMILGLGAMLGKLVADSGAAQKITNGLIQLFGVKNI
;
A
#
# COMPACT_ATOMS: atom_id res chain seq x y z
N MET A 1 -27.50 2.27 13.08
CA MET A 1 -26.82 3.53 12.70
C MET A 1 -25.34 3.37 12.35
N PRO A 2 -24.49 2.65 13.10
CA PRO A 2 -23.06 2.55 12.78
C PRO A 2 -22.78 1.84 11.44
N LEU A 3 -23.53 0.76 11.16
CA LEU A 3 -23.36 -0.04 9.95
C LEU A 3 -23.60 0.76 8.66
N VAL A 4 -24.58 1.67 8.65
CA VAL A 4 -24.90 2.49 7.47
C VAL A 4 -23.75 3.43 7.14
N ILE A 5 -23.20 4.10 8.15
CA ILE A 5 -22.05 5.02 8.01
C ILE A 5 -20.81 4.25 7.56
N ILE A 6 -20.57 3.07 8.11
CA ILE A 6 -19.44 2.21 7.73
C ILE A 6 -19.58 1.75 6.27
N THR A 7 -20.77 1.29 5.86
CA THR A 7 -21.02 0.87 4.47
C THR A 7 -20.83 2.02 3.49
N LEU A 8 -21.33 3.21 3.82
CA LEU A 8 -21.10 4.43 3.03
C LEU A 8 -19.62 4.78 2.94
N GLY A 9 -18.89 4.64 4.05
CA GLY A 9 -17.46 4.87 4.11
C GLY A 9 -16.64 3.93 3.22
N ILE A 10 -16.97 2.64 3.24
CA ILE A 10 -16.33 1.62 2.38
C ILE A 10 -16.62 1.93 0.91
N LEU A 11 -17.87 2.22 0.56
CA LEU A 11 -18.26 2.63 -0.79
C LEU A 11 -17.48 3.86 -1.25
N PHE A 12 -17.39 4.89 -0.41
CA PHE A 12 -16.65 6.10 -0.71
C PHE A 12 -15.16 5.80 -0.95
N LEU A 13 -14.54 4.97 -0.11
CA LEU A 13 -13.15 4.54 -0.28
C LEU A 13 -12.93 3.82 -1.61
N PHE A 14 -13.81 2.87 -1.96
CA PHE A 14 -13.71 2.18 -3.25
C PHE A 14 -13.90 3.12 -4.43
N VAL A 15 -14.79 4.10 -4.35
CA VAL A 15 -14.97 5.10 -5.41
C VAL A 15 -13.71 5.94 -5.59
N LEU A 16 -13.05 6.40 -4.51
CA LEU A 16 -11.80 7.15 -4.63
C LEU A 16 -10.68 6.31 -5.27
N ILE A 17 -10.59 5.01 -4.97
CA ILE A 17 -9.54 4.14 -5.50
C ILE A 17 -9.85 3.70 -6.95
N LEU A 18 -11.06 3.25 -7.24
CA LEU A 18 -11.41 2.65 -8.53
C LEU A 18 -11.75 3.70 -9.60
N VAL A 19 -12.48 4.76 -9.22
CA VAL A 19 -12.95 5.78 -10.17
C VAL A 19 -11.98 6.95 -10.24
N VAL A 20 -11.65 7.55 -9.08
CA VAL A 20 -10.75 8.71 -9.02
C VAL A 20 -9.28 8.29 -9.17
N ARG A 21 -8.97 6.99 -9.06
CA ARG A 21 -7.62 6.41 -9.17
C ARG A 21 -6.62 7.03 -8.18
N LEU A 22 -7.11 7.39 -6.99
CA LEU A 22 -6.25 7.83 -5.91
C LEU A 22 -5.50 6.65 -5.29
N ASN A 23 -4.28 6.90 -4.84
CA ASN A 23 -3.55 5.93 -4.03
C ASN A 23 -4.37 5.59 -2.77
N ALA A 24 -4.40 4.31 -2.42
CA ALA A 24 -5.11 3.79 -1.25
C ALA A 24 -4.80 4.57 0.03
N PHE A 25 -3.55 5.03 0.22
CA PHE A 25 -3.15 5.86 1.35
C PHE A 25 -3.90 7.18 1.43
N ILE A 26 -3.92 7.92 0.32
CA ILE A 26 -4.56 9.23 0.23
C ILE A 26 -6.07 9.07 0.37
N ALA A 27 -6.63 8.04 -0.27
CA ALA A 27 -8.05 7.72 -0.15
C ALA A 27 -8.44 7.39 1.30
N PHE A 28 -7.63 6.59 2.01
CA PHE A 28 -7.88 6.23 3.41
C PHE A 28 -7.89 7.44 4.33
N ILE A 29 -6.94 8.38 4.16
CA ILE A 29 -6.89 9.62 4.95
C ILE A 29 -8.14 10.47 4.71
N LEU A 30 -8.51 10.70 3.44
CA LEU A 30 -9.68 11.51 3.08
C LEU A 30 -10.98 10.90 3.60
N VAL A 31 -11.15 9.59 3.43
CA VAL A 31 -12.33 8.86 3.91
C VAL A 31 -12.38 8.86 5.44
N GLY A 32 -11.26 8.58 6.12
CA GLY A 32 -11.16 8.59 7.57
C GLY A 32 -11.48 9.94 8.19
N LEU A 33 -10.98 11.03 7.59
CA LEU A 33 -11.32 12.40 8.00
C LEU A 33 -12.81 12.69 7.77
N SER A 34 -13.34 12.34 6.60
CA SER A 34 -14.75 12.60 6.26
C SER A 34 -15.72 11.88 7.20
N ILE A 35 -15.44 10.60 7.49
CA ILE A 35 -16.26 9.79 8.41
C ILE A 35 -16.09 10.26 9.85
N GLY A 36 -14.85 10.55 10.27
CA GLY A 36 -14.56 11.00 11.64
C GLY A 36 -15.26 12.32 11.98
N ILE A 37 -15.25 13.27 11.04
CA ILE A 37 -16.00 14.53 11.16
C ILE A 37 -17.51 14.25 11.15
N GLY A 38 -18.00 13.37 10.26
CA GLY A 38 -19.41 12.99 10.19
C GLY A 38 -19.95 12.28 11.44
N GLN A 39 -19.09 11.61 12.21
CA GLN A 39 -19.41 10.97 13.49
C GLN A 39 -19.25 11.92 14.70
N GLY A 40 -18.75 13.14 14.50
CA GLY A 40 -18.50 14.09 15.59
C GLY A 40 -17.32 13.70 16.49
N MET A 41 -16.36 12.94 15.97
CA MET A 41 -15.14 12.59 16.72
C MET A 41 -14.25 13.82 16.90
N GLU A 42 -13.53 13.90 18.02
CA GLU A 42 -12.50 14.93 18.21
C GLU A 42 -11.38 14.77 17.19
N LEU A 43 -10.89 15.89 16.63
CA LEU A 43 -9.83 15.91 15.61
C LEU A 43 -8.60 15.06 16.00
N ASN A 44 -8.16 15.16 17.25
CA ASN A 44 -7.02 14.38 17.75
C ASN A 44 -7.29 12.86 17.72
N SER A 45 -8.52 12.44 18.05
CA SER A 45 -8.90 11.02 18.03
C SER A 45 -9.00 10.46 16.61
N ILE A 46 -9.41 11.29 15.64
CA ILE A 46 -9.45 10.92 14.22
C ILE A 46 -8.04 10.69 13.70
N VAL A 47 -7.12 11.63 13.96
CA VAL A 47 -5.72 11.52 13.54
C VAL A 47 -5.07 10.29 14.15
N GLN A 48 -5.22 10.07 15.46
CA GLN A 48 -4.69 8.87 16.13
C GLN A 48 -5.27 7.57 15.55
N SER A 49 -6.55 7.55 15.19
CA SER A 49 -7.18 6.36 14.59
C SER A 49 -6.63 6.05 13.20
N ILE A 50 -6.42 7.10 12.38
CA ILE A 50 -5.81 6.98 11.06
C ILE A 50 -4.36 6.52 11.18
N GLU A 51 -3.57 7.16 12.05
CA GLU A 51 -2.17 6.79 12.33
C GLU A 51 -2.06 5.36 12.83
N LYS A 52 -2.96 4.91 13.71
CA LYS A 52 -2.96 3.53 14.21
C LYS A 52 -3.32 2.52 13.11
N GLY A 53 -4.30 2.84 12.26
CA GLY A 53 -4.69 1.99 11.13
C GLY A 53 -3.56 1.83 10.13
N ILE A 54 -3.03 2.95 9.64
CA ILE A 54 -1.88 3.01 8.73
C ILE A 54 -0.64 2.38 9.36
N GLY A 55 -0.35 2.72 10.61
CA GLY A 55 0.84 2.29 11.35
C GLY A 55 0.87 0.79 11.60
N ASN A 56 -0.28 0.15 11.85
CA ASN A 56 -0.36 -1.31 11.93
C ASN A 56 -0.02 -1.98 10.60
N THR A 57 -0.51 -1.44 9.48
CA THR A 57 -0.24 -2.00 8.15
C THR A 57 1.21 -1.75 7.72
N LEU A 58 1.71 -0.52 7.91
CA LEU A 58 3.08 -0.16 7.60
C LEU A 58 4.08 -0.82 8.54
N GLY A 59 3.78 -0.98 9.82
CA GLY A 59 4.72 -1.58 10.78
C GLY A 59 5.18 -2.97 10.33
N PHE A 60 4.25 -3.79 9.85
CA PHE A 60 4.58 -5.10 9.26
C PHE A 60 5.26 -4.97 7.89
N LEU A 61 4.70 -4.16 6.99
CA LEU A 61 5.19 -4.09 5.61
C LEU A 61 6.55 -3.38 5.48
N VAL A 62 6.86 -2.39 6.32
CA VAL A 62 8.08 -1.57 6.22
C VAL A 62 9.33 -2.41 6.39
N MET A 63 9.33 -3.39 7.30
CA MET A 63 10.48 -4.28 7.47
C MET A 63 10.69 -5.16 6.23
N ILE A 64 9.62 -5.78 5.73
CA ILE A 64 9.68 -6.65 4.55
C ILE A 64 10.08 -5.85 3.30
N LEU A 65 9.47 -4.69 3.09
CA LEU A 65 9.76 -3.81 1.96
C LEU A 65 11.18 -3.24 2.05
N GLY A 66 11.60 -2.81 3.24
CA GLY A 66 12.93 -2.25 3.48
C GLY A 66 14.04 -3.28 3.24
N LEU A 67 13.93 -4.44 3.88
CA LEU A 67 14.90 -5.54 3.68
C LEU A 67 14.84 -6.07 2.25
N GLY A 68 13.65 -6.22 1.67
CA GLY A 68 13.46 -6.66 0.28
C GLY A 68 14.10 -5.70 -0.72
N ALA A 69 13.95 -4.38 -0.52
CA ALA A 69 14.59 -3.37 -1.36
C ALA A 69 16.12 -3.37 -1.21
N MET A 70 16.63 -3.51 0.02
CA MET A 70 18.07 -3.63 0.27
C MET A 70 18.66 -4.89 -0.39
N LEU A 71 18.03 -6.05 -0.20
CA LEU A 71 18.44 -7.31 -0.84
C LEU A 71 18.35 -7.21 -2.36
N GLY A 72 17.27 -6.65 -2.90
CA GLY A 72 17.10 -6.44 -4.34
C GLY A 72 18.22 -5.58 -4.92
N LYS A 73 18.61 -4.50 -4.23
CA LYS A 73 19.74 -3.66 -4.64
C LYS A 73 21.07 -4.40 -4.58
N LEU A 74 21.34 -5.15 -3.51
CA LEU A 74 22.57 -5.96 -3.41
C LEU A 74 22.65 -7.02 -4.52
N VAL A 75 21.53 -7.64 -4.89
CA VAL A 75 21.44 -8.61 -5.99
C VAL A 75 21.67 -7.94 -7.35
N ALA A 76 21.17 -6.72 -7.55
CA ALA A 76 21.39 -5.94 -8.76
C ALA A 76 22.86 -5.46 -8.87
N ASP A 77 23.42 -4.93 -7.79
CA ASP A 77 24.77 -4.34 -7.77
C ASP A 77 25.87 -5.42 -7.82
N SER A 78 25.62 -6.63 -7.29
CA SER A 78 26.56 -7.76 -7.36
C SER A 78 26.64 -8.44 -8.72
N GLY A 79 25.81 -8.05 -9.69
CA GLY A 79 25.70 -8.72 -10.99
C GLY A 79 25.04 -10.10 -10.92
N ALA A 80 24.55 -10.52 -9.75
CA ALA A 80 23.83 -11.77 -9.57
C ALA A 80 22.54 -11.80 -10.41
N ALA A 81 21.82 -10.67 -10.47
CA ALA A 81 20.67 -10.51 -11.36
C ALA A 81 21.03 -10.80 -12.83
N GLN A 82 22.10 -10.18 -13.35
CA GLN A 82 22.56 -10.39 -14.73
C GLN A 82 23.00 -11.83 -14.97
N LYS A 83 23.65 -12.48 -14.00
CA LYS A 83 24.06 -13.88 -14.12
C LYS A 83 22.85 -14.83 -14.22
N ILE A 84 21.81 -14.58 -13.42
CA ILE A 84 20.55 -15.33 -13.49
C ILE A 84 19.87 -15.11 -14.84
N THR A 85 19.75 -13.85 -15.29
CA THR A 85 19.16 -13.51 -16.59
C THR A 85 19.89 -14.19 -17.74
N ASN A 86 21.23 -14.15 -17.75
CA ASN A 86 22.04 -14.79 -18.80
C ASN A 86 21.89 -16.32 -18.79
N GLY A 87 21.77 -16.95 -17.62
CA GLY A 87 21.52 -18.39 -17.50
C GLY A 87 20.14 -18.79 -18.06
N LEU A 88 19.11 -17.98 -17.78
CA LEU A 88 17.78 -18.19 -18.37
C LEU A 88 17.81 -18.04 -19.90
N ILE A 89 18.51 -17.03 -20.41
CA ILE A 89 18.69 -16.82 -21.85
C ILE A 89 19.37 -18.02 -22.52
N GLN A 90 20.39 -18.62 -21.88
CA GLN A 90 21.04 -19.82 -22.42
C GLN A 90 20.12 -21.03 -22.48
N LEU A 91 19.21 -21.19 -21.51
CA LEU A 91 18.32 -22.35 -21.41
C LEU A 91 17.11 -22.24 -22.35
N PHE A 92 16.49 -21.06 -22.46
CA PHE A 92 15.23 -20.87 -23.21
C PHE A 92 15.42 -20.13 -24.55
N GLY A 93 16.55 -19.48 -24.75
CA GLY A 93 16.85 -18.64 -25.91
C GLY A 93 16.26 -17.23 -25.80
N VAL A 94 16.96 -16.25 -26.37
CA VAL A 94 16.60 -14.81 -26.37
C VAL A 94 15.20 -14.54 -26.96
N LYS A 95 14.66 -15.47 -27.74
CA LYS A 95 13.39 -15.31 -28.46
C LYS A 95 12.16 -15.75 -27.63
N ASN A 96 12.36 -16.39 -26.48
CA ASN A 96 11.29 -16.95 -25.63
C ASN A 96 11.25 -16.35 -24.19
N ILE A 97 12.05 -15.31 -23.93
CA ILE A 97 12.10 -14.51 -22.69
C ILE A 97 11.97 -13.05 -23.08
#